data_AF-A0A948GDM7-F1
#
_entry.id   AF-A0A948GDM7-F1
#
_cell.length_a   1.000
_cell.length_b   1.000
_cell.length_c   1.000
_cell.angle_alpha   90.00
_cell.angle_beta   90.00
_cell.angle_gamma   90.00
#
_symmetry.space_group_name_H-M   'P 1'
#
loop_
_entity.id
_entity.type
_entity.pdbx_description
1 polymer ?
#
loop_
_entity_poly.entity_id
_entity_poly.type
_entity_poly.pdbx_seq_one_letter_code
_entity_poly.pdbx_strand_id
1 'polypeptide(L)'
;MSMTIAALVLFGTTPVPIQAYDVHVEEIIRSPTVIYQKAFGVDTTPEIWNRVLDNLYLIGRLWGIYRFQPAYQVTRTDSGLHVVDPTGIIGDVRQVGRSDLFRRYYGRGKFNHWAVPSFFTADGVIMFECTTERNRLLGEVRIFMQGNNWLSTVAMKLFSGTLIRHIDNRFTNHMDDMKKIIRDIADEPDKVRSGLAGSLRDDFNMAFPIREIKPAEE
;
A
#
# COMPACT_ATOMS: atom_id res chain seq x y z
N MET A 1 65.15 2.07 10.17
CA MET A 1 64.57 2.33 8.83
C MET A 1 63.33 1.46 8.74
N SER A 2 62.17 2.01 9.11
CA SER A 2 60.92 1.27 9.28
C SER A 2 60.12 1.32 7.98
N MET A 3 59.78 0.16 7.43
CA MET A 3 58.98 0.02 6.21
C MET A 3 57.50 -0.08 6.60
N THR A 4 56.72 0.92 6.18
CA THR A 4 55.28 1.04 6.37
C THR A 4 54.54 0.06 5.47
N ILE A 5 53.71 -0.83 6.03
CA ILE A 5 52.74 -1.62 5.27
C ILE A 5 51.41 -0.85 5.28
N ALA A 6 51.03 -0.29 4.13
CA ALA A 6 49.69 0.26 3.92
C ALA A 6 48.76 -0.88 3.47
N ALA A 7 47.81 -1.25 4.32
CA ALA A 7 46.74 -2.16 3.97
C ALA A 7 45.62 -1.38 3.25
N LEU A 8 45.48 -1.62 1.95
CA LEU A 8 44.39 -1.11 1.13
C LEU A 8 43.16 -2.01 1.35
N VAL A 9 42.19 -1.57 2.16
CA VAL A 9 40.90 -2.27 2.32
C VAL A 9 40.01 -1.87 1.14
N LEU A 10 39.95 -2.74 0.12
CA LEU A 10 38.96 -2.66 -0.95
C LEU A 10 37.60 -3.11 -0.39
N PHE A 11 36.74 -2.15 -0.05
CA PHE A 11 35.31 -2.41 0.13
C PHE A 11 34.70 -2.72 -1.24
N GLY A 12 34.71 -4.01 -1.61
CA GLY A 12 33.97 -4.50 -2.75
C GLY A 12 32.47 -4.38 -2.48
N THR A 13 31.82 -3.37 -3.05
CA THR A 13 30.37 -3.37 -3.23
C THR A 13 30.05 -4.42 -4.28
N THR A 14 29.68 -5.62 -3.85
CA THR A 14 29.09 -6.59 -4.76
C THR A 14 27.78 -5.99 -5.28
N PRO A 15 27.56 -5.87 -6.60
CA PRO A 15 26.28 -5.45 -7.11
C PRO A 15 25.26 -6.53 -6.73
N VAL A 16 24.35 -6.18 -5.82
CA VAL A 16 23.20 -7.02 -5.50
C VAL A 16 22.46 -7.27 -6.83
N PRO A 17 22.19 -8.53 -7.21
CA PRO A 17 21.46 -8.81 -8.43
C PRO A 17 20.08 -8.16 -8.31
N ILE A 18 19.86 -7.09 -9.10
CA ILE A 18 18.55 -6.47 -9.26
C ILE A 18 17.65 -7.58 -9.82
N GLN A 19 16.67 -8.03 -9.04
CA GLN A 19 15.75 -9.05 -9.51
C GLN A 19 15.01 -8.48 -10.73
N ALA A 20 14.75 -9.28 -11.77
CA ALA A 20 14.05 -8.84 -12.99
C ALA A 20 12.72 -8.12 -12.69
N TYR A 21 12.14 -8.41 -11.52
CA TYR A 21 10.99 -7.74 -10.99
C TYR A 21 11.22 -6.28 -10.56
N ASP A 22 12.34 -5.98 -9.90
CA ASP A 22 12.68 -4.61 -9.48
C ASP A 22 12.91 -3.72 -10.71
N VAL A 23 13.48 -4.30 -11.79
CA VAL A 23 13.61 -3.62 -13.09
C VAL A 23 12.23 -3.24 -13.64
N HIS A 24 11.24 -4.13 -13.56
CA HIS A 24 9.87 -3.87 -14.02
C HIS A 24 9.16 -2.78 -13.20
N VAL A 25 9.33 -2.78 -11.87
CA VAL A 25 8.79 -1.73 -10.99
C VAL A 25 9.37 -0.36 -11.35
N GLU A 26 10.68 -0.27 -11.54
CA GLU A 26 11.35 0.97 -11.92
C GLU A 26 10.97 1.43 -13.33
N GLU A 27 10.73 0.51 -14.27
CA GLU A 27 10.23 0.83 -15.61
C GLU A 27 8.85 1.51 -15.57
N ILE A 28 7.92 0.97 -14.77
CA ILE A 28 6.57 1.55 -14.61
C ILE A 28 6.65 2.97 -14.02
N ILE A 29 7.55 3.20 -13.06
CA ILE A 29 7.76 4.53 -12.45
C ILE A 29 8.35 5.52 -13.46
N ARG A 30 9.32 5.09 -14.28
CA ARG A 30 10.01 5.96 -15.25
C ARG A 30 9.17 6.28 -16.48
N SER A 31 8.37 5.32 -16.94
CA SER A 31 7.58 5.41 -18.18
C SER A 31 6.10 5.07 -17.98
N PRO A 32 5.40 5.76 -17.05
CA PRO A 32 3.99 5.51 -16.80
C PRO A 32 3.13 5.97 -17.98
N THR A 33 2.04 5.24 -18.21
CA THR A 33 0.99 5.69 -19.14
C THR A 33 0.05 6.69 -18.48
N VAL A 34 -0.24 6.49 -17.19
CA VAL A 34 -1.07 7.37 -16.37
C VAL A 34 -0.39 7.56 -15.02
N ILE A 35 -0.40 8.81 -14.54
CA ILE A 35 0.08 9.18 -13.21
C ILE A 35 -1.09 9.81 -12.46
N TYR A 36 -1.30 9.39 -11.23
CA TYR A 36 -2.18 10.03 -10.27
C TYR A 36 -1.38 10.40 -9.02
N GLN A 37 -1.63 11.58 -8.48
CA GLN A 37 -0.95 12.11 -7.30
C GLN A 37 -1.95 12.85 -6.43
N LYS A 38 -1.93 12.60 -5.12
CA LYS A 38 -2.80 13.29 -4.17
C LYS A 38 -2.19 13.38 -2.78
N ALA A 39 -2.21 14.59 -2.21
CA ALA A 39 -1.86 14.80 -0.81
C ALA A 39 -2.99 14.30 0.12
N PHE A 40 -2.62 13.79 1.28
CA PHE A 40 -3.53 13.36 2.32
C PHE A 40 -2.97 13.69 3.72
N GLY A 41 -3.85 13.71 4.71
CA GLY A 41 -3.48 13.85 6.12
C GLY A 41 -4.18 12.81 6.97
N VAL A 42 -3.48 12.26 7.96
CA VAL A 42 -4.02 11.28 8.91
C VAL A 42 -3.58 11.65 10.32
N ASP A 43 -4.56 11.72 11.23
CA ASP A 43 -4.34 11.97 12.66
C ASP A 43 -3.88 10.67 13.35
N THR A 44 -2.63 10.26 13.12
CA THR A 44 -2.04 9.07 13.74
C THR A 44 -0.52 9.14 13.76
N THR A 45 0.12 8.22 14.48
CA THR A 45 1.59 8.12 14.53
C THR A 45 2.15 7.34 13.33
N PRO A 46 3.41 7.57 12.92
CA PRO A 46 4.08 6.78 11.87
C PRO A 46 4.01 5.28 12.12
N GLU A 47 4.10 4.85 13.37
CA GLU A 47 4.09 3.44 13.75
C GLU A 47 2.75 2.78 13.45
N ILE A 48 1.63 3.42 13.82
CA ILE A 48 0.29 2.89 13.54
C ILE A 48 0.02 2.89 12.04
N TRP A 49 0.34 3.98 11.35
CA TRP A 49 0.21 4.07 9.90
C TRP A 49 0.98 2.97 9.17
N ASN A 50 2.24 2.77 9.54
CA ASN A 50 3.08 1.73 8.97
C ASN A 50 2.54 0.34 9.24
N ARG A 51 2.07 0.05 10.45
CA ARG A 51 1.45 -1.25 10.78
C ARG A 51 0.18 -1.49 9.97
N VAL A 52 -0.64 -0.46 9.75
CA VAL A 52 -1.84 -0.54 8.91
C VAL A 52 -1.45 -0.89 7.47
N LEU A 53 -0.47 -0.17 6.91
CA LEU A 53 0.02 -0.42 5.55
C LEU A 53 0.75 -1.77 5.40
N ASP A 54 1.45 -2.24 6.42
CA ASP A 54 2.13 -3.55 6.40
C ASP A 54 1.14 -4.72 6.52
N ASN A 55 -0.10 -4.48 6.94
CA ASN A 55 -1.10 -5.51 7.20
C ASN A 55 -2.37 -5.33 6.36
N LEU A 56 -2.22 -5.02 5.06
CA LEU A 56 -3.34 -4.74 4.15
C LEU A 56 -4.44 -5.83 4.12
N TYR A 57 -4.11 -7.11 4.33
CA TYR A 57 -5.13 -8.16 4.45
C TYR A 57 -6.05 -7.92 5.64
N LEU A 58 -5.47 -7.67 6.83
CA LEU A 58 -6.21 -7.41 8.06
C LEU A 58 -7.09 -6.17 7.91
N ILE A 59 -6.53 -5.10 7.35
CA ILE A 59 -7.29 -3.87 7.04
C ILE A 59 -8.43 -4.17 6.06
N GLY A 60 -8.17 -5.03 5.08
CA GLY A 60 -9.17 -5.50 4.15
C GLY A 60 -10.33 -6.24 4.84
N ARG A 61 -10.03 -7.05 5.85
CA ARG A 61 -11.05 -7.76 6.64
C ARG A 61 -11.79 -6.84 7.60
N LEU A 62 -11.11 -5.88 8.21
CA LEU A 62 -11.72 -4.86 9.06
C LEU A 62 -12.73 -4.02 8.28
N TRP A 63 -12.45 -3.66 7.04
CA TRP A 63 -13.40 -2.96 6.19
C TRP A 63 -14.75 -3.66 6.06
N GLY A 64 -14.74 -4.99 5.88
CA GLY A 64 -15.95 -5.80 5.85
C GLY A 64 -16.68 -5.82 7.19
N ILE A 65 -15.95 -5.86 8.32
CA ILE A 65 -16.51 -5.80 9.68
C ILE A 65 -17.18 -4.44 9.94
N TYR A 66 -16.56 -3.35 9.48
CA TYR A 66 -17.11 -2.00 9.55
C TYR A 66 -18.23 -1.76 8.53
N ARG A 67 -18.48 -2.72 7.62
CA ARG A 67 -19.51 -2.66 6.57
C ARG A 67 -19.37 -1.47 5.62
N PHE A 68 -18.14 -0.99 5.43
CA PHE A 68 -17.86 0.11 4.50
C PHE A 68 -18.14 -0.29 3.05
N GLN A 69 -18.47 0.71 2.24
CA GLN A 69 -18.82 0.52 0.84
C GLN A 69 -17.76 1.12 -0.09
N PRO A 70 -17.52 0.49 -1.24
CA PRO A 70 -18.03 -0.82 -1.64
C PRO A 70 -17.39 -1.96 -0.83
N ALA A 71 -18.12 -3.06 -0.69
CA ALA A 71 -17.65 -4.26 -0.01
C ALA A 71 -16.66 -5.03 -0.89
N TYR A 72 -15.40 -4.61 -0.88
CA TYR A 72 -14.34 -5.32 -1.60
C TYR A 72 -14.08 -6.70 -0.96
N GLN A 73 -13.62 -7.64 -1.78
CA GLN A 73 -13.14 -8.93 -1.31
C GLN A 73 -11.63 -8.95 -1.40
N VAL A 74 -10.97 -9.37 -0.32
CA VAL A 74 -9.52 -9.53 -0.25
C VAL A 74 -9.20 -10.94 0.18
N THR A 75 -8.39 -11.63 -0.63
CA THR A 75 -7.86 -12.97 -0.30
C THR A 75 -6.34 -12.95 -0.30
N ARG A 76 -5.72 -13.69 0.62
CA ARG A 76 -4.26 -13.85 0.62
C ARG A 76 -3.83 -14.67 -0.59
N THR A 77 -2.67 -14.36 -1.14
CA THR A 77 -1.94 -15.16 -2.13
C THR A 77 -0.54 -15.46 -1.60
N ASP A 78 0.22 -16.31 -2.30
CA ASP A 78 1.58 -16.67 -1.89
C ASP A 78 2.54 -15.46 -1.79
N SER A 79 2.24 -14.38 -2.54
CA SER A 79 3.13 -13.22 -2.65
C SER A 79 2.49 -11.89 -2.27
N GLY A 80 1.21 -11.87 -1.86
CA GLY A 80 0.48 -10.64 -1.56
C GLY A 80 -1.02 -10.89 -1.39
N LEU A 81 -1.83 -10.07 -2.07
CA LEU A 81 -3.29 -10.05 -1.96
C LEU A 81 -3.93 -10.07 -3.32
N HIS A 82 -5.02 -10.81 -3.46
CA HIS A 82 -5.95 -10.66 -4.56
C HIS A 82 -7.11 -9.78 -4.09
N VAL A 83 -7.46 -8.76 -4.87
CA VAL A 83 -8.49 -7.77 -4.56
C VAL A 83 -9.55 -7.81 -5.66
N VAL A 84 -10.81 -7.94 -5.24
CA VAL A 84 -12.00 -7.81 -6.08
C VAL A 84 -12.82 -6.63 -5.57
N ASP A 85 -12.78 -5.53 -6.30
CA ASP A 85 -13.62 -4.35 -6.07
C ASP A 85 -14.84 -4.41 -7.00
N PRO A 86 -16.07 -4.37 -6.47
CA PRO A 86 -17.28 -4.45 -7.29
C PRO A 86 -17.47 -3.24 -8.22
N THR A 87 -16.67 -2.19 -8.08
CA THR A 87 -16.61 -1.06 -9.03
C THR A 87 -15.86 -1.39 -10.33
N GLY A 88 -15.27 -2.59 -10.42
CA GLY A 88 -14.64 -3.11 -11.65
C GLY A 88 -13.14 -3.38 -11.53
N ILE A 89 -12.49 -3.02 -10.42
CA ILE A 89 -11.06 -3.26 -10.23
C ILE A 89 -10.85 -4.69 -9.72
N ILE A 90 -10.10 -5.49 -10.47
CA ILE A 90 -9.73 -6.86 -10.08
C ILE A 90 -8.25 -7.04 -10.32
N GLY A 91 -7.49 -7.46 -9.31
CA GLY A 91 -6.07 -7.68 -9.48
C GLY A 91 -5.35 -8.13 -8.23
N ASP A 92 -4.08 -8.42 -8.41
CA ASP A 92 -3.16 -8.80 -7.36
C ASP A 92 -2.31 -7.61 -6.95
N VAL A 93 -2.07 -7.45 -5.65
CA VAL A 93 -1.25 -6.39 -5.07
C VAL A 93 -0.26 -7.00 -4.09
N ARG A 94 0.99 -6.56 -4.16
CA ARG A 94 2.03 -6.95 -3.21
C ARG A 94 2.94 -5.80 -2.84
N GLN A 95 3.47 -5.84 -1.63
CA GLN A 95 4.45 -4.89 -1.15
C GLN A 95 5.82 -5.20 -1.76
N VAL A 96 6.50 -4.16 -2.23
CA VAL A 96 7.79 -4.27 -2.94
C VAL A 96 8.88 -3.38 -2.35
N GLY A 97 8.51 -2.43 -1.49
CA GLY A 97 9.47 -1.56 -0.83
C GLY A 97 8.89 -0.93 0.42
N ARG A 98 9.74 -0.70 1.42
CA ARG A 98 9.37 0.00 2.66
C ARG A 98 10.55 0.72 3.31
N SER A 99 10.27 1.83 3.97
CA SER A 99 11.11 2.49 4.97
C SER A 99 10.21 3.18 6.00
N ASP A 100 10.73 3.82 7.04
CA ASP A 100 9.89 4.40 8.10
C ASP A 100 8.85 5.42 7.61
N LEU A 101 9.10 6.08 6.48
CA LEU A 101 8.23 7.10 5.90
C LEU A 101 7.73 6.75 4.49
N PHE A 102 7.93 5.49 4.08
CA PHE A 102 7.67 5.06 2.72
C PHE A 102 7.06 3.66 2.65
N ARG A 103 6.06 3.48 1.80
CA ARG A 103 5.59 2.16 1.37
C ARG A 103 5.38 2.14 -0.13
N ARG A 104 5.86 1.08 -0.78
CA ARG A 104 5.68 0.82 -2.22
C ARG A 104 4.98 -0.51 -2.41
N TYR A 105 3.93 -0.48 -3.22
CA TYR A 105 3.21 -1.65 -3.67
C TYR A 105 3.25 -1.71 -5.18
N TYR A 106 3.30 -2.93 -5.70
CA TYR A 106 3.07 -3.21 -7.10
C TYR A 106 1.75 -3.96 -7.21
N GLY A 107 0.97 -3.62 -8.22
CA GLY A 107 -0.24 -4.33 -8.58
C GLY A 107 -0.29 -4.69 -10.04
N ARG A 108 -0.96 -5.79 -10.35
CA ARG A 108 -1.34 -6.18 -11.71
C ARG A 108 -2.82 -6.49 -11.70
N GLY A 109 -3.55 -5.91 -12.65
CA GLY A 109 -4.99 -6.14 -12.68
C GLY A 109 -5.65 -5.70 -13.96
N LYS A 110 -6.98 -5.76 -13.91
CA LYS A 110 -7.88 -5.30 -14.96
C LYS A 110 -8.91 -4.34 -14.38
N PHE A 111 -9.42 -3.48 -15.24
CA PHE A 111 -10.52 -2.59 -14.93
C PHE A 111 -11.71 -2.94 -15.81
N ASN A 112 -12.71 -3.58 -15.21
CA ASN A 112 -13.94 -3.98 -15.87
C ASN A 112 -15.01 -2.93 -15.60
N HIS A 113 -15.15 -1.97 -16.51
CA HIS A 113 -16.13 -0.88 -16.40
C HIS A 113 -16.83 -0.70 -17.74
N TRP A 114 -18.13 -0.37 -17.75
CA TRP A 114 -18.93 -0.28 -18.98
C TRP A 114 -18.36 0.70 -20.02
N ALA A 115 -17.64 1.73 -19.56
CA ALA A 115 -16.99 2.74 -20.39
C ALA A 115 -15.52 2.42 -20.77
N VAL A 116 -14.97 1.28 -20.34
CA VAL A 116 -13.58 0.88 -20.62
C VAL A 116 -13.58 -0.53 -21.20
N PRO A 117 -12.89 -0.79 -22.33
CA PRO A 117 -12.86 -2.10 -22.93
C PRO A 117 -12.36 -3.20 -21.97
N SER A 118 -13.00 -4.36 -21.97
CA SER A 118 -12.74 -5.45 -20.99
C SER A 118 -11.35 -6.11 -21.11
N PHE A 119 -10.63 -5.88 -22.22
CA PHE A 119 -9.25 -6.31 -22.41
C PHE A 119 -8.23 -5.39 -21.71
N PHE A 120 -8.71 -4.36 -21.00
CA PHE A 120 -7.87 -3.43 -20.24
C PHE A 120 -7.19 -4.14 -19.08
N THR A 121 -5.88 -4.32 -19.22
CA THR A 121 -5.01 -4.82 -18.17
C THR A 121 -3.84 -3.86 -17.98
N ALA A 122 -3.53 -3.58 -16.72
CA ALA A 122 -2.48 -2.64 -16.35
C ALA A 122 -1.63 -3.20 -15.21
N ASP A 123 -0.34 -2.90 -15.28
CA ASP A 123 0.55 -2.97 -14.13
C ASP A 123 0.61 -1.59 -13.50
N GLY A 124 0.78 -1.54 -12.18
CA GLY A 124 0.84 -0.29 -11.46
C GLY A 124 1.71 -0.33 -10.23
N VAL A 125 2.24 0.83 -9.85
CA VAL A 125 3.03 1.04 -8.65
C VAL A 125 2.35 2.12 -7.81
N ILE A 126 2.02 1.77 -6.57
CA ILE A 126 1.43 2.67 -5.57
C ILE A 126 2.53 3.01 -4.57
N MET A 127 2.78 4.30 -4.38
CA MET A 127 3.76 4.84 -3.44
C MET A 127 3.05 5.72 -2.43
N PHE A 128 3.28 5.44 -1.16
CA PHE A 128 2.92 6.32 -0.04
C PHE A 128 4.21 6.90 0.52
N GLU A 129 4.33 8.22 0.45
CA GLU A 129 5.43 8.99 1.06
C GLU A 129 4.83 9.89 2.15
N CYS A 130 5.38 9.84 3.35
CA CYS A 130 4.85 10.60 4.48
C CYS A 130 5.93 11.47 5.15
N THR A 131 5.49 12.52 5.81
CA THR A 131 6.26 13.32 6.76
C THR A 131 5.47 13.45 8.06
N THR A 132 6.15 13.79 9.14
CA THR A 132 5.52 14.03 10.44
C THR A 132 5.43 15.53 10.72
N GLU A 133 4.24 15.97 11.14
CA GLU A 133 4.02 17.34 11.58
C GLU A 133 3.10 17.36 12.80
N ARG A 134 3.60 17.81 13.96
CA ARG A 134 2.81 18.11 15.17
C ARG A 134 1.74 17.05 15.51
N ASN A 135 2.16 15.78 15.60
CA ASN A 135 1.31 14.59 15.86
C ASN A 135 0.33 14.21 14.74
N ARG A 136 0.58 14.66 13.51
CA ARG A 136 -0.15 14.26 12.31
C ARG A 136 0.83 13.73 11.28
N LEU A 137 0.36 12.78 10.47
CA LEU A 137 1.03 12.39 9.24
C LEU A 137 0.44 13.21 8.10
N LEU A 138 1.31 13.91 7.40
CA LEU A 138 1.00 14.44 6.08
C LEU A 138 1.70 13.57 5.07
N GLY A 139 1.00 13.20 4.01
CA GLY A 139 1.58 12.32 3.02
C GLY A 139 1.06 12.61 1.63
N GLU A 140 1.67 11.91 0.69
CA GLU A 140 1.28 11.91 -0.70
C GLU A 140 1.19 10.48 -1.20
N VAL A 141 0.08 10.18 -1.88
CA VAL A 141 -0.03 8.97 -2.68
C VAL A 141 0.38 9.30 -4.11
N ARG A 142 1.20 8.46 -4.71
CA ARG A 142 1.47 8.46 -6.15
C ARG A 142 1.13 7.08 -6.73
N ILE A 143 0.38 7.07 -7.81
CA ILE A 143 0.01 5.86 -8.53
C ILE A 143 0.49 6.00 -9.97
N PHE A 144 1.43 5.14 -10.33
CA PHE A 144 1.97 5.01 -11.68
C PHE A 144 1.31 3.79 -12.31
N MET A 145 0.75 3.91 -13.51
CA MET A 145 0.15 2.77 -14.21
C MET A 145 0.66 2.69 -15.63
N GLN A 146 0.90 1.47 -16.10
CA GLN A 146 1.36 1.17 -17.44
C GLN A 146 0.50 0.07 -18.06
N GLY A 147 0.10 0.28 -19.32
CA GLY A 147 -0.60 -0.74 -20.08
C GLY A 147 0.34 -1.91 -20.35
N ASN A 148 -0.12 -3.13 -20.10
CA ASN A 148 0.72 -4.32 -20.29
C ASN A 148 0.93 -4.73 -21.77
N ASN A 149 0.28 -4.04 -22.70
CA ASN A 149 0.43 -4.18 -24.14
C ASN A 149 0.06 -2.85 -24.83
N TRP A 150 0.35 -2.73 -26.12
CA TRP A 150 0.14 -1.49 -26.86
C TRP A 150 -1.34 -1.05 -26.92
N LEU A 151 -2.29 -1.99 -27.01
CA LEU A 151 -3.73 -1.69 -27.01
C LEU A 151 -4.17 -1.14 -25.66
N SER A 152 -3.76 -1.79 -24.56
CA SER A 152 -3.99 -1.30 -23.20
C SER A 152 -3.41 0.10 -23.02
N THR A 153 -2.19 0.35 -23.50
CA THR A 153 -1.54 1.67 -23.42
C THR A 153 -2.32 2.75 -24.18
N VAL A 154 -2.77 2.46 -25.40
CA VAL A 154 -3.60 3.40 -26.18
C VAL A 154 -4.93 3.67 -25.49
N ALA A 155 -5.61 2.62 -25.01
CA ALA A 155 -6.86 2.76 -24.28
C ALA A 155 -6.68 3.57 -22.99
N MET A 156 -5.62 3.30 -22.22
CA MET A 156 -5.27 4.05 -21.01
C MET A 156 -5.07 5.54 -21.28
N LYS A 157 -4.38 5.90 -22.36
CA LYS A 157 -4.19 7.31 -22.75
C LYS A 157 -5.52 7.97 -23.06
N LEU A 158 -6.36 7.31 -23.86
CA LEU A 158 -7.66 7.82 -24.27
C LEU A 158 -8.62 8.03 -23.07
N PHE A 159 -8.65 7.07 -22.13
CA PHE A 159 -9.54 7.10 -20.97
C PHE A 159 -8.88 7.64 -19.70
N SER A 160 -7.69 8.24 -19.81
CA SER A 160 -6.87 8.69 -18.67
C SER A 160 -7.64 9.60 -17.71
N GLY A 161 -8.37 10.58 -18.21
CA GLY A 161 -9.19 11.47 -17.38
C GLY A 161 -10.29 10.74 -16.60
N THR A 162 -10.94 9.74 -17.21
CA THR A 162 -11.96 8.92 -16.54
C THR A 162 -11.33 8.02 -15.48
N LEU A 163 -10.19 7.41 -15.80
CA LEU A 163 -9.44 6.55 -14.89
C LEU A 163 -8.92 7.33 -13.68
N ILE A 164 -8.32 8.50 -13.91
CA ILE A 164 -7.84 9.41 -12.84
C ILE A 164 -9.00 9.84 -11.96
N ARG A 165 -10.13 10.25 -12.54
CA ARG A 165 -11.32 10.65 -11.75
C ARG A 165 -11.86 9.49 -10.92
N HIS A 166 -11.89 8.29 -11.48
CA HIS A 166 -12.31 7.10 -10.75
C HIS A 166 -11.37 6.81 -9.57
N ILE A 167 -10.06 6.85 -9.80
CA ILE A 167 -9.03 6.69 -8.76
C ILE A 167 -9.17 7.76 -7.68
N ASP A 168 -9.36 9.03 -8.06
CA ASP A 168 -9.48 10.14 -7.11
C ASP A 168 -10.69 9.97 -6.18
N ASN A 169 -11.85 9.69 -6.76
CA ASN A 169 -13.07 9.41 -6.00
C ASN A 169 -12.88 8.21 -5.07
N ARG A 170 -12.25 7.14 -5.60
CA ARG A 170 -12.03 5.91 -4.83
C ARG A 170 -11.09 6.14 -3.67
N PHE A 171 -9.96 6.82 -3.92
CA PHE A 171 -8.95 7.12 -2.91
C PHE A 171 -9.51 8.02 -1.82
N THR A 172 -10.28 9.05 -2.19
CA THR A 172 -10.88 9.98 -1.21
C THR A 172 -11.83 9.24 -0.27
N ASN A 173 -12.78 8.48 -0.84
CA ASN A 173 -13.72 7.69 -0.06
C ASN A 173 -13.01 6.64 0.80
N HIS A 174 -11.98 5.97 0.24
CA HIS A 174 -11.16 5.02 0.96
C HIS A 174 -10.43 5.62 2.15
N MET A 175 -9.84 6.80 1.96
CA MET A 175 -9.05 7.45 2.99
C MET A 175 -9.92 7.86 4.18
N ASP A 176 -11.15 8.34 3.94
CA ASP A 176 -12.06 8.76 5.01
C ASP A 176 -12.54 7.59 5.86
N ASP A 177 -12.80 6.43 5.26
CA ASP A 177 -13.13 5.21 5.99
C ASP A 177 -11.91 4.56 6.65
N MET A 178 -10.75 4.60 6.00
CA MET A 178 -9.49 4.11 6.58
C MET A 178 -9.11 4.91 7.82
N LYS A 179 -9.32 6.23 7.83
CA LYS A 179 -9.12 7.08 9.03
C LYS A 179 -9.97 6.62 10.21
N LYS A 180 -11.18 6.11 9.99
CA LYS A 180 -12.02 5.56 11.07
C LYS A 180 -11.40 4.29 11.66
N ILE A 181 -10.96 3.36 10.81
CA ILE A 181 -10.25 2.14 11.27
C ILE A 181 -8.98 2.52 12.02
N ILE A 182 -8.16 3.42 11.48
CA ILE A 182 -6.91 3.88 12.10
C ILE A 182 -7.18 4.49 13.48
N ARG A 183 -8.19 5.36 13.59
CA ARG A 183 -8.59 5.97 14.86
C ARG A 183 -8.99 4.92 15.88
N ASP A 184 -9.87 4.00 15.51
CA ASP A 184 -10.34 2.96 16.44
C ASP A 184 -9.18 2.01 16.84
N ILE A 185 -8.20 1.76 15.96
CA ILE A 185 -6.98 1.01 16.31
C ILE A 185 -6.12 1.79 17.31
N ALA A 186 -5.99 3.11 17.12
CA ALA A 186 -5.15 3.96 17.96
C ALA A 186 -5.77 4.19 19.35
N ASP A 187 -7.07 4.49 19.38
CA ASP A 187 -7.76 4.99 20.57
C ASP A 187 -8.51 3.89 21.32
N GLU A 188 -9.03 2.87 20.60
CA GLU A 188 -9.84 1.79 21.16
C GLU A 188 -9.43 0.39 20.65
N PRO A 189 -8.14 -0.02 20.74
CA PRO A 189 -7.66 -1.27 20.13
C PRO A 189 -8.38 -2.51 20.64
N ASP A 190 -8.82 -2.53 21.91
CA ASP A 190 -9.58 -3.64 22.47
C ASP A 190 -10.98 -3.78 21.86
N LYS A 191 -11.64 -2.67 21.50
CA LYS A 191 -12.92 -2.68 20.80
C LYS A 191 -12.76 -3.33 19.43
N VAL A 192 -11.73 -2.91 18.68
CA VAL A 192 -11.42 -3.51 17.37
C VAL A 192 -11.10 -5.01 17.53
N ARG A 193 -10.25 -5.36 18.49
CA ARG A 193 -9.88 -6.74 18.81
C ARG A 193 -11.08 -7.61 19.16
N SER A 194 -12.04 -7.09 19.92
CA SER A 194 -13.23 -7.83 20.36
C SER A 194 -14.17 -8.19 19.21
N GLY A 195 -14.16 -7.40 18.13
CA GLY A 195 -14.91 -7.67 16.90
C GLY A 195 -14.26 -8.72 15.99
N LEU A 196 -13.06 -9.19 16.33
CA LEU A 196 -12.31 -10.18 15.55
C LEU A 196 -12.37 -11.57 16.21
N ALA A 197 -12.36 -12.61 15.38
CA ALA A 197 -12.38 -14.01 15.82
C ALA A 197 -11.35 -14.86 15.04
N GLY A 198 -10.90 -15.94 15.67
CA GLY A 198 -9.93 -16.87 15.10
C GLY A 198 -8.64 -16.20 14.64
N SER A 199 -8.12 -16.62 13.49
CA SER A 199 -6.84 -16.14 12.95
C SER A 199 -6.78 -14.63 12.72
N LEU A 200 -7.91 -13.95 12.49
CA LEU A 200 -7.91 -12.50 12.33
C LEU A 200 -7.63 -11.76 13.64
N ARG A 201 -8.05 -12.32 14.77
CA ARG A 201 -7.73 -11.77 16.09
C ARG A 201 -6.25 -11.97 16.40
N ASP A 202 -5.70 -13.11 16.01
CA ASP A 202 -4.27 -13.41 16.17
C ASP A 202 -3.40 -12.49 15.30
N ASP A 203 -3.77 -12.32 14.02
CA ASP A 203 -3.15 -11.35 13.10
C ASP A 203 -3.17 -9.93 13.71
N PHE A 204 -4.29 -9.52 14.30
CA PHE A 204 -4.43 -8.21 14.92
C PHE A 204 -3.52 -8.04 16.14
N ASN A 205 -3.46 -9.02 17.03
CA ASN A 205 -2.59 -8.96 18.21
C ASN A 205 -1.11 -8.89 17.81
N MET A 206 -0.74 -9.57 16.72
CA MET A 206 0.62 -9.52 16.18
C MET A 206 0.94 -8.15 15.56
N ALA A 207 0.00 -7.58 14.80
CA ALA A 207 0.17 -6.29 14.13
C ALA A 207 0.11 -5.10 15.11
N PHE A 208 -0.76 -5.17 16.12
CA PHE A 208 -1.07 -4.10 17.06
C PHE A 208 -1.00 -4.61 18.51
N PRO A 209 0.20 -4.91 19.03
CA PRO A 209 0.36 -5.36 20.40
C PRO A 209 -0.15 -4.29 21.37
N ILE A 210 -1.16 -4.66 22.16
CA ILE A 210 -1.68 -3.84 23.26
C ILE A 210 -0.57 -3.79 24.31
N ARG A 211 -0.07 -2.60 24.61
CA ARG A 211 0.91 -2.44 25.70
C ARG A 211 0.17 -2.71 27.02
N GLU A 212 0.55 -3.75 27.72
CA GLU A 212 0.16 -3.91 29.12
C GLU A 212 0.69 -2.70 29.90
N ILE A 213 -0.21 -1.93 30.49
CA ILE A 213 0.17 -0.92 31.47
C ILE A 213 0.65 -1.71 32.69
N LYS A 214 1.97 -1.72 32.93
CA LYS A 214 2.49 -2.20 34.21
C LYS A 214 1.81 -1.40 35.32
N PRO A 215 1.19 -2.05 36.34
CA PRO A 215 0.72 -1.31 37.49
C PRO A 215 1.90 -0.54 38.08
N ALA A 216 1.67 0.71 38.46
CA ALA A 216 2.66 1.48 39.20
C ALA A 216 3.05 0.64 40.43
N GLU A 217 4.34 0.33 40.55
CA GLU A 217 4.88 -0.20 41.80
C GLU A 217 4.66 0.89 42.86
N GLU A 218 3.75 0.63 43.80
CA GLU A 218 3.53 1.45 45.01
C GLU A 218 4.75 1.43 45.94
#